data_AF-A0A963GYY0-F1
#
_entry.id   AF-A0A963GYY0-F1
#
_cell.length_a   1.000
_cell.length_b   1.000
_cell.length_c   1.000
_cell.angle_alpha   90.00
_cell.angle_beta   90.00
_cell.angle_gamma   90.00
#
_symmetry.space_group_name_H-M   'P 1'
#
loop_
_entity.id
_entity.type
_entity.pdbx_description
1 polymer ?
#
loop_
_entity_poly.entity_id
_entity_poly.type
_entity_poly.pdbx_seq_one_letter_code
_entity_poly.pdbx_strand_id
1 'polypeptide(L)'
;MMQTFLNSSNFPAESEDESQHLEDALHQILEQDYQGSFYAMLGRYQRILADNHQKDVWPDVHKKLETLFKCGKPEIIDGPMIGIPVSIRDSDYFKNLDQSEPAERSVIANIELMATAWNATYADTGLWMGKTFEPVSRETVAKKTDNDAPALKAFNAETARIGRNFFREPPDPNLIQAIGLPGLTVLWSLKERPMNTTAEGFDGELVAQNLNKEKAIPYSMTGGYFLCNTGQSVVPEMNGKEVYQLNYRWPDLKPSFPMTKLIDEIVRIDEGIYLGQLVFATRHFSLGSITLPNGEVISLGEDYPHRGFWEKLKRLFGLGGEDDPQYYGYQNNGYFLMIDPAFA
;
A
#
# COMPACT_ATOMS: atom_id res chain seq x y z
N MET A 1 1.93 6.12 -31.36
CA MET A 1 1.91 7.02 -30.19
C MET A 1 1.69 6.17 -28.94
N MET A 2 2.64 5.31 -28.56
CA MET A 2 2.37 4.23 -27.57
C MET A 2 3.49 4.01 -26.53
N GLN A 3 4.44 4.93 -26.36
CA GLN A 3 5.65 4.70 -25.55
C GLN A 3 5.98 5.82 -24.55
N THR A 4 5.03 6.64 -24.13
CA THR A 4 5.37 7.73 -23.19
C THR A 4 5.63 7.22 -21.77
N PHE A 5 4.92 6.17 -21.34
CA PHE A 5 4.88 5.76 -19.92
C PHE A 5 5.47 4.37 -19.65
N LEU A 6 5.39 3.44 -20.60
CA LEU A 6 6.10 2.15 -20.55
C LEU A 6 7.37 2.26 -21.39
N ASN A 7 8.52 2.07 -20.74
CA ASN A 7 9.82 2.14 -21.39
C ASN A 7 10.67 0.95 -20.94
N SER A 8 11.26 0.21 -21.88
CA SER A 8 12.16 -0.90 -21.56
C SER A 8 13.40 -0.43 -20.80
N SER A 9 13.80 0.85 -20.93
CA SER A 9 14.86 1.43 -20.10
C SER A 9 14.52 1.52 -18.61
N ASN A 10 13.26 1.34 -18.22
CA ASN A 10 12.85 1.33 -16.81
C ASN A 10 12.98 -0.06 -16.18
N PHE A 11 13.28 -1.10 -16.96
CA PHE A 11 13.44 -2.44 -16.41
C PHE A 11 14.64 -2.50 -15.47
N PRO A 12 14.47 -3.06 -14.26
CA PRO A 12 15.56 -3.22 -13.32
C PRO A 12 16.34 -4.51 -13.63
N ALA A 13 16.88 -4.62 -14.84
CA ALA A 13 17.62 -5.80 -15.29
C ALA A 13 19.08 -5.73 -14.84
N GLU A 14 19.63 -6.85 -14.36
CA GLU A 14 21.04 -6.97 -13.99
C GLU A 14 21.94 -7.35 -15.18
N SER A 15 21.33 -7.77 -16.29
CA SER A 15 22.03 -8.21 -17.51
C SER A 15 21.28 -7.83 -18.79
N GLU A 16 21.99 -7.80 -19.93
CA GLU A 16 21.39 -7.57 -21.25
C GLU A 16 20.38 -8.66 -21.62
N ASP A 17 20.68 -9.92 -21.31
CA ASP A 17 19.78 -11.06 -21.58
C ASP A 17 18.46 -10.94 -20.80
N GLU A 18 18.52 -10.54 -19.52
CA GLU A 18 17.33 -10.28 -18.71
C GLU A 18 16.53 -9.10 -19.24
N SER A 19 17.21 -8.02 -19.64
CA SER A 19 16.56 -6.85 -20.25
C SER A 19 15.81 -7.23 -21.52
N GLN A 20 16.44 -8.02 -22.41
CA GLN A 20 15.80 -8.48 -23.63
C GLN A 20 14.60 -9.38 -23.33
N HIS A 21 14.72 -10.29 -22.36
CA HIS A 21 13.60 -11.15 -21.96
C HIS A 21 12.40 -10.35 -21.44
N LEU A 22 12.64 -9.31 -20.63
CA LEU A 22 11.60 -8.43 -20.12
C LEU A 22 10.97 -7.57 -21.22
N GLU A 23 11.77 -7.11 -22.18
CA GLU A 23 11.29 -6.38 -23.36
C GLU A 23 10.41 -7.27 -24.24
N ASP A 24 10.83 -8.50 -24.54
CA ASP A 24 10.03 -9.47 -25.30
C ASP A 24 8.71 -9.78 -24.58
N ALA A 25 8.74 -9.94 -23.25
CA ALA A 25 7.53 -10.17 -22.45
C ALA A 25 6.57 -8.97 -22.52
N LEU A 26 7.09 -7.74 -22.45
CA LEU A 26 6.28 -6.53 -22.62
C LEU A 26 5.67 -6.45 -24.02
N HIS A 27 6.46 -6.71 -25.06
CA HIS A 27 5.96 -6.76 -26.44
C HIS A 27 4.82 -7.77 -26.58
N GLN A 28 4.99 -8.97 -26.02
CA GLN A 28 3.95 -9.99 -26.04
C GLN A 28 2.66 -9.53 -25.36
N ILE A 29 2.75 -8.88 -24.19
CA ILE A 29 1.58 -8.33 -23.47
C ILE A 29 0.88 -7.29 -24.34
N LEU A 30 1.63 -6.37 -24.95
CA LEU A 30 1.06 -5.30 -25.77
C LEU A 30 0.44 -5.83 -27.06
N GLU A 31 1.00 -6.86 -27.68
CA GLU A 31 0.43 -7.44 -28.90
C GLU A 31 -0.82 -8.29 -28.62
N GLN A 32 -0.82 -9.04 -27.52
CA GLN A 32 -1.87 -10.02 -27.24
C GLN A 32 -3.02 -9.44 -26.42
N ASP A 33 -2.70 -8.62 -25.42
CA ASP A 33 -3.66 -8.17 -24.42
C ASP A 33 -4.04 -6.69 -24.62
N TYR A 34 -3.17 -5.83 -25.13
CA TYR A 34 -3.52 -4.43 -25.33
C TYR A 34 -4.38 -4.25 -26.60
N GLN A 35 -5.68 -4.07 -26.41
CA GLN A 35 -6.66 -3.83 -27.49
C GLN A 35 -7.03 -2.33 -27.59
N GLY A 36 -6.02 -1.46 -27.51
CA GLY A 36 -6.21 0.00 -27.57
C GLY A 36 -6.65 0.66 -26.26
N SER A 37 -6.73 -0.09 -25.15
CA SER A 37 -7.12 0.46 -23.84
C SER A 37 -6.54 -0.35 -22.68
N PHE A 38 -5.76 0.30 -21.82
CA PHE A 38 -5.28 -0.31 -20.57
C PHE A 38 -6.43 -0.60 -19.61
N TYR A 39 -7.48 0.23 -19.57
CA TYR A 39 -8.69 -0.07 -18.79
C TYR A 39 -9.33 -1.40 -19.17
N ALA A 40 -9.51 -1.63 -20.48
CA ALA A 40 -10.10 -2.89 -20.95
C ALA A 40 -9.21 -4.09 -20.63
N MET A 41 -7.90 -3.93 -20.80
CA MET A 41 -6.91 -4.98 -20.49
C MET A 41 -6.90 -5.32 -19.00
N LEU A 42 -6.73 -4.33 -18.13
CA LEU A 42 -6.64 -4.53 -16.68
C LEU A 42 -7.97 -4.97 -16.08
N GLY A 43 -9.11 -4.51 -16.62
CA GLY A 43 -10.43 -5.01 -16.25
C GLY A 43 -10.64 -6.47 -16.62
N ARG A 44 -10.04 -6.97 -17.72
CA ARG A 44 -10.02 -8.41 -18.01
C ARG A 44 -9.16 -9.17 -17.01
N TYR A 45 -7.96 -8.67 -16.69
CA TYR A 45 -7.10 -9.29 -15.68
C TYR A 45 -7.81 -9.40 -14.32
N GLN A 46 -8.44 -8.32 -13.86
CA GLN A 46 -9.22 -8.32 -12.63
C GLN A 46 -10.33 -9.40 -12.65
N ARG A 47 -11.09 -9.51 -13.74
CA ARG A 47 -12.14 -10.55 -13.88
C ARG A 47 -11.58 -11.97 -13.84
N ILE A 48 -10.42 -12.21 -14.46
CA ILE A 48 -9.75 -13.51 -14.41
C ILE A 48 -9.31 -13.83 -12.98
N LEU A 49 -8.69 -12.87 -12.30
CA LEU A 49 -8.15 -13.03 -10.95
C LEU A 49 -9.25 -13.13 -9.87
N ALA A 50 -10.44 -12.58 -10.13
CA ALA A 50 -11.61 -12.74 -9.26
C ALA A 50 -12.32 -14.10 -9.44
N ASP A 51 -12.05 -14.82 -10.54
CA ASP A 51 -12.71 -16.07 -10.87
C ASP A 51 -11.88 -17.30 -10.45
N ASN A 52 -12.31 -17.95 -9.37
CA ASN A 52 -11.68 -19.18 -8.85
C ASN A 52 -11.66 -20.35 -9.86
N HIS A 53 -12.52 -20.33 -10.89
CA HIS A 53 -12.49 -21.34 -11.96
C HIS A 53 -11.32 -21.14 -12.92
N GLN A 54 -10.67 -19.98 -12.91
CA GLN A 54 -9.54 -19.61 -13.76
C GLN A 54 -8.21 -19.59 -13.00
N LYS A 55 -8.13 -20.25 -11.83
CA LYS A 55 -6.93 -20.25 -10.97
C LYS A 55 -5.66 -20.75 -11.65
N ASP A 56 -5.79 -21.57 -12.69
CA ASP A 56 -4.70 -22.11 -13.49
C ASP A 56 -3.99 -21.04 -14.32
N VAL A 57 -4.69 -19.98 -14.73
CA VAL A 57 -4.11 -18.85 -15.48
C VAL A 57 -3.68 -17.67 -14.61
N TRP A 58 -3.97 -17.68 -13.31
CA TRP A 58 -3.56 -16.60 -12.40
C TRP A 58 -2.05 -16.34 -12.36
N PRO A 59 -1.15 -17.35 -12.33
CA PRO A 59 0.29 -17.11 -12.35
C PRO A 59 0.73 -16.31 -13.58
N ASP A 60 0.17 -16.60 -14.75
CA ASP A 60 0.48 -15.89 -15.99
C ASP A 60 0.03 -14.44 -15.92
N VAL A 61 -1.21 -14.18 -15.47
CA VAL A 61 -1.71 -12.80 -15.31
C VAL A 61 -0.86 -12.02 -14.31
N HIS A 62 -0.46 -12.65 -13.21
CA HIS A 62 0.42 -12.02 -12.24
C HIS A 62 1.80 -11.70 -12.80
N LYS A 63 2.39 -12.60 -13.59
CA LYS A 63 3.65 -12.33 -14.28
C LYS A 63 3.52 -11.14 -15.23
N LYS A 64 2.40 -11.02 -15.94
CA LYS A 64 2.11 -9.85 -16.80
C LYS A 64 2.02 -8.55 -15.99
N LEU A 65 1.32 -8.57 -14.85
CA LEU A 65 1.26 -7.41 -13.94
C LEU A 65 2.63 -7.03 -13.39
N GLU A 66 3.46 -8.02 -13.04
CA GLU A 66 4.84 -7.80 -12.61
C GLU A 66 5.68 -7.14 -13.72
N THR A 67 5.59 -7.64 -14.95
CA THR A 67 6.29 -7.04 -16.11
C THR A 67 5.86 -5.59 -16.32
N LEU A 68 4.55 -5.30 -16.29
CA LEU A 68 4.02 -3.93 -16.40
C LEU A 68 4.50 -3.03 -15.27
N PHE A 69 4.55 -3.56 -14.04
CA PHE A 69 5.09 -2.82 -12.91
C PHE A 69 6.57 -2.51 -13.12
N LYS A 70 7.38 -3.51 -13.49
CA LYS A 70 8.81 -3.36 -13.74
C LYS A 70 9.14 -2.33 -14.82
N CYS A 71 8.35 -2.20 -15.90
CA CYS A 71 8.57 -1.17 -16.92
C CYS A 71 7.86 0.18 -16.67
N GLY A 72 6.95 0.25 -15.70
CA GLY A 72 6.28 1.49 -15.34
C GLY A 72 7.25 2.53 -14.76
N LYS A 73 6.92 3.82 -14.91
CA LYS A 73 7.77 4.92 -14.44
C LYS A 73 7.39 5.34 -13.01
N PRO A 74 8.33 5.59 -12.09
CA PRO A 74 8.00 6.24 -10.82
C PRO A 74 7.44 7.63 -11.09
N GLU A 75 6.33 7.97 -10.44
CA GLU A 75 5.77 9.31 -10.52
C GLU A 75 5.17 9.71 -9.17
N ILE A 76 5.39 10.97 -8.79
CA ILE A 76 4.80 11.57 -7.61
C ILE A 76 3.33 11.79 -7.91
N ILE A 77 2.46 11.27 -7.05
CA ILE A 77 1.02 11.44 -7.16
C ILE A 77 0.60 12.58 -6.23
N ASP A 78 -0.25 13.46 -6.72
CA ASP A 78 -0.82 14.56 -5.96
C ASP A 78 -2.34 14.59 -6.10
N GLY A 79 -3.03 14.64 -4.97
CA GLY A 79 -4.47 14.68 -4.89
C GLY A 79 -5.15 13.32 -4.91
N PRO A 80 -6.48 13.31 -5.09
CA PRO A 80 -7.28 12.12 -4.93
C PRO A 80 -7.22 11.21 -6.15
N MET A 81 -7.26 9.91 -5.89
CA MET A 81 -7.22 8.84 -6.87
C MET A 81 -8.29 7.80 -6.56
N ILE A 82 -8.94 7.28 -7.59
CA ILE A 82 -9.87 6.16 -7.49
C ILE A 82 -9.06 4.87 -7.38
N GLY A 83 -9.36 4.07 -6.36
CA GLY A 83 -8.70 2.79 -6.11
C GLY A 83 -9.47 1.63 -6.71
N ILE A 84 -8.78 0.71 -7.38
CA ILE A 84 -9.37 -0.53 -7.90
C ILE A 84 -8.49 -1.70 -7.47
N PRO A 85 -8.96 -2.59 -6.57
CA PRO A 85 -8.22 -3.81 -6.26
C PRO A 85 -8.21 -4.72 -7.49
N VAL A 86 -7.02 -5.16 -7.94
CA VAL A 86 -6.88 -6.06 -9.10
C VAL A 86 -6.73 -7.49 -8.62
N SER A 87 -5.84 -7.70 -7.66
CA SER A 87 -5.67 -8.98 -6.99
C SER A 87 -5.10 -8.76 -5.61
N ILE A 88 -5.63 -9.48 -4.64
CA ILE A 88 -5.05 -9.58 -3.30
C ILE A 88 -4.90 -11.07 -3.05
N ARG A 89 -3.65 -11.51 -2.99
CA ARG A 89 -3.33 -12.88 -2.62
C ARG A 89 -3.50 -12.99 -1.11
N ASP A 90 -4.21 -14.04 -0.68
CA ASP A 90 -4.11 -14.50 0.70
C ASP A 90 -2.64 -14.72 0.98
N SER A 91 -2.10 -13.87 1.84
CA SER A 91 -0.69 -13.87 2.12
C SER A 91 -0.35 -15.19 2.81
N ASP A 92 0.76 -15.84 2.43
CA ASP A 92 1.20 -17.11 3.04
C ASP A 92 1.43 -16.99 4.56
N TYR A 93 1.31 -15.78 5.12
CA TYR A 93 1.30 -15.45 6.53
C TYR A 93 0.21 -16.17 7.31
N PHE A 94 -0.99 -16.36 6.74
CA PHE A 94 -2.07 -17.05 7.45
C PHE A 94 -1.83 -18.56 7.54
N LYS A 95 -1.01 -19.14 6.65
CA LYS A 95 -0.75 -20.58 6.62
C LYS A 95 0.22 -21.05 7.71
N ASN A 96 1.02 -20.15 8.29
CA ASN A 96 2.03 -20.48 9.29
C ASN A 96 1.65 -20.09 10.73
N LEU A 97 0.45 -19.55 10.96
CA LEU A 97 -0.03 -19.17 12.31
C LEU A 97 -0.54 -20.36 13.15
N ASP A 98 -0.74 -21.53 12.52
CA ASP A 98 -1.28 -22.76 13.14
C ASP A 98 -0.30 -23.49 14.10
N GLN A 99 0.92 -23.00 14.30
CA GLN A 99 1.96 -23.67 15.12
C GLN A 99 2.18 -23.04 16.51
N SER A 100 1.30 -22.16 16.95
CA SER A 100 1.48 -21.32 18.15
C SER A 100 0.78 -21.88 19.41
N GLU A 101 1.30 -21.57 20.60
CA GLU A 101 0.88 -22.17 21.88
C GLU A 101 -0.51 -21.69 22.37
N PRO A 102 -1.19 -22.41 23.28
CA PRO A 102 -2.57 -22.08 23.72
C PRO A 102 -2.77 -20.68 24.31
N ALA A 103 -1.71 -20.03 24.82
CA ALA A 103 -1.75 -18.66 25.33
C ALA A 103 -1.81 -17.58 24.23
N GLU A 104 -1.49 -17.93 22.98
CA GLU A 104 -1.46 -17.03 21.82
C GLU A 104 -2.81 -16.99 21.07
N ARG A 105 -3.79 -17.81 21.46
CA ARG A 105 -5.10 -17.92 20.79
C ARG A 105 -5.92 -16.62 20.74
N SER A 106 -5.84 -15.76 21.77
CA SER A 106 -6.53 -14.46 21.76
C SER A 106 -5.89 -13.48 20.78
N VAL A 107 -4.57 -13.56 20.60
CA VAL A 107 -3.82 -12.80 19.60
C VAL A 107 -4.13 -13.32 18.19
N ILE A 108 -4.18 -14.64 18.00
CA ILE A 108 -4.58 -15.27 16.74
C ILE A 108 -6.02 -14.89 16.36
N ALA A 109 -6.97 -14.97 17.29
CA ALA A 109 -8.36 -14.58 17.02
C ALA A 109 -8.49 -13.09 16.63
N ASN A 110 -7.69 -12.21 17.23
CA ASN A 110 -7.61 -10.80 16.80
C ASN A 110 -6.98 -10.67 15.40
N ILE A 111 -5.94 -11.43 15.08
CA ILE A 111 -5.33 -11.46 13.75
C ILE A 111 -6.33 -11.97 12.69
N GLU A 112 -7.09 -13.02 12.99
CA GLU A 112 -8.15 -13.56 12.13
C GLU A 112 -9.29 -12.56 11.92
N LEU A 113 -9.71 -11.86 12.98
CA LEU A 113 -10.69 -10.79 12.88
C LEU A 113 -10.17 -9.64 12.00
N MET A 114 -8.90 -9.25 12.16
CA MET A 114 -8.28 -8.18 11.38
C MET A 114 -8.02 -8.59 9.92
N ALA A 115 -7.70 -9.87 9.67
CA ALA A 115 -7.62 -10.45 8.34
C ALA A 115 -8.99 -10.47 7.67
N THR A 116 -10.03 -10.84 8.41
CA THR A 116 -11.42 -10.80 7.97
C THR A 116 -11.83 -9.36 7.66
N ALA A 117 -11.46 -8.38 8.50
CA ALA A 117 -11.74 -6.97 8.26
C ALA A 117 -10.96 -6.43 7.05
N TRP A 118 -9.71 -6.86 6.85
CA TRP A 118 -8.91 -6.53 5.67
C TRP A 118 -9.52 -7.08 4.39
N ASN A 119 -9.86 -8.38 4.38
CA ASN A 119 -10.53 -9.02 3.26
C ASN A 119 -11.90 -8.38 3.03
N ALA A 120 -12.67 -8.07 4.08
CA ALA A 120 -13.92 -7.33 3.95
C ALA A 120 -13.73 -5.89 3.44
N THR A 121 -12.55 -5.27 3.58
CA THR A 121 -12.31 -3.91 3.08
C THR A 121 -11.97 -3.88 1.59
N TYR A 122 -11.23 -4.90 1.12
CA TYR A 122 -10.65 -4.88 -0.21
C TYR A 122 -11.16 -5.98 -1.16
N ALA A 123 -11.70 -7.09 -0.67
CA ALA A 123 -12.26 -8.16 -1.49
C ALA A 123 -13.74 -7.89 -1.78
N ASP A 124 -14.06 -7.44 -2.99
CA ASP A 124 -15.41 -7.38 -3.57
C ASP A 124 -16.52 -6.66 -2.78
N THR A 125 -16.17 -5.92 -1.72
CA THR A 125 -17.16 -5.20 -0.90
C THR A 125 -17.43 -3.78 -1.36
N GLY A 126 -16.50 -3.21 -2.15
CA GLY A 126 -16.54 -1.82 -2.56
C GLY A 126 -16.47 -0.84 -1.39
N LEU A 127 -15.96 -1.26 -0.21
CA LEU A 127 -15.76 -0.37 0.94
C LEU A 127 -14.64 0.64 0.68
N TRP A 128 -13.49 0.17 0.21
CA TRP A 128 -12.37 1.04 -0.18
C TRP A 128 -12.58 1.63 -1.58
N MET A 129 -12.44 2.94 -1.69
CA MET A 129 -12.71 3.70 -2.94
C MET A 129 -11.46 4.36 -3.54
N GLY A 130 -10.31 4.25 -2.87
CA GLY A 130 -9.08 4.92 -3.28
C GLY A 130 -8.39 5.65 -2.16
N LYS A 131 -7.58 6.64 -2.53
CA LYS A 131 -6.72 7.37 -1.60
C LYS A 131 -6.50 8.79 -2.10
N THR A 132 -6.02 9.68 -1.24
CA THR A 132 -5.47 10.98 -1.66
C THR A 132 -4.06 11.16 -1.15
N PHE A 133 -3.31 12.01 -1.84
CA PHE A 133 -1.93 12.36 -1.57
C PHE A 133 -1.84 13.86 -1.34
N GLU A 134 -1.56 14.27 -0.10
CA GLU A 134 -1.61 15.65 0.34
C GLU A 134 -0.19 16.16 0.65
N PRO A 135 0.16 17.41 0.30
CA PRO A 135 1.42 18.01 0.74
C PRO A 135 1.59 17.87 2.25
N VAL A 136 2.83 17.62 2.68
CA VAL A 136 3.15 17.41 4.10
C VAL A 136 4.36 18.24 4.51
N SER A 137 4.28 18.85 5.70
CA SER A 137 5.39 19.60 6.25
C SER A 137 6.48 18.68 6.82
N ARG A 138 7.72 19.17 6.84
CA ARG A 138 8.84 18.46 7.47
C ARG A 138 8.58 18.18 8.95
N GLU A 139 7.93 19.11 9.65
CA GLU A 139 7.56 18.96 11.07
C GLU A 139 6.59 17.80 11.28
N THR A 140 5.57 17.69 10.43
CA THR A 140 4.65 16.56 10.47
C THR A 140 5.37 15.26 10.20
N VAL A 141 6.25 15.20 9.19
CA VAL A 141 7.08 14.02 8.94
C VAL A 141 7.91 13.67 10.16
N ALA A 142 8.62 14.63 10.76
CA ALA A 142 9.41 14.42 11.98
C ALA A 142 8.55 13.84 13.11
N LYS A 143 7.36 14.39 13.33
CA LYS A 143 6.43 13.88 14.35
C LYS A 143 5.95 12.47 14.03
N LYS A 144 5.63 12.17 12.77
CA LYS A 144 5.08 10.87 12.36
C LYS A 144 6.13 9.77 12.31
N THR A 145 7.40 10.11 12.20
CA THR A 145 8.50 9.15 12.14
C THR A 145 9.34 9.14 13.42
N ASP A 146 8.85 9.71 14.53
CA ASP A 146 9.60 9.90 15.79
C ASP A 146 11.04 10.43 15.56
N ASN A 147 11.16 11.47 14.74
CA ASN A 147 12.42 12.10 14.35
C ASN A 147 13.44 11.14 13.70
N ASP A 148 12.99 10.06 13.06
CA ASP A 148 13.86 9.13 12.34
C ASP A 148 14.78 9.87 11.35
N ALA A 149 16.09 9.76 11.57
CA ALA A 149 17.09 10.51 10.84
C ALA A 149 17.13 10.16 9.34
N PRO A 150 17.08 8.86 8.93
CA PRO A 150 16.93 8.50 7.53
C PRO A 150 15.70 9.12 6.85
N ALA A 151 14.51 9.03 7.46
CA ALA A 151 13.28 9.61 6.91
C ALA A 151 13.40 11.13 6.74
N LEU A 152 13.95 11.82 7.74
CA LEU A 152 14.16 13.27 7.69
C LEU A 152 15.25 13.70 6.72
N LYS A 153 16.25 12.86 6.46
CA LYS A 153 17.25 13.09 5.43
C LYS A 153 16.65 12.92 4.03
N ALA A 154 15.75 11.97 3.85
CA ALA A 154 15.07 11.71 2.58
C ALA A 154 13.93 12.70 2.28
N PHE A 155 13.45 13.47 3.27
CA PHE A 155 12.37 14.43 3.09
C PHE A 155 12.67 15.47 2.01
N ASN A 156 11.77 15.60 1.04
CA ASN A 156 11.72 16.67 0.06
C ASN A 156 10.27 17.16 -0.06
N ALA A 157 10.04 18.47 0.13
CA ALA A 157 8.71 19.07 0.10
C ALA A 157 8.00 18.92 -1.26
N GLU A 158 8.74 18.78 -2.35
CA GLU A 158 8.17 18.62 -3.69
C GLU A 158 7.61 17.21 -3.91
N THR A 159 8.21 16.19 -3.28
CA THR A 159 7.91 14.76 -3.53
C THR A 159 7.18 14.09 -2.39
N ALA A 160 7.41 14.55 -1.15
CA ALA A 160 6.83 13.97 0.04
C ALA A 160 5.35 14.31 0.13
N ARG A 161 4.54 13.30 0.43
CA ARG A 161 3.11 13.45 0.70
C ARG A 161 2.74 12.69 1.97
N ILE A 162 1.66 13.08 2.60
CA ILE A 162 0.93 12.23 3.52
C ILE A 162 -0.40 11.91 2.87
N GLY A 163 -0.83 10.66 2.94
CA GLY A 163 -2.07 10.24 2.33
C GLY A 163 -3.03 9.60 3.30
N ARG A 164 -4.27 9.53 2.86
CA ARG A 164 -5.40 8.90 3.56
C ARG A 164 -6.23 8.10 2.57
N ASN A 165 -6.73 6.97 3.03
CA ASN A 165 -7.62 6.09 2.28
C ASN A 165 -9.06 6.60 2.34
N PHE A 166 -9.84 6.28 1.31
CA PHE A 166 -11.25 6.61 1.17
C PHE A 166 -12.13 5.40 1.39
N PHE A 167 -13.16 5.56 2.21
CA PHE A 167 -14.11 4.52 2.57
C PHE A 167 -15.55 5.01 2.39
N ARG A 168 -16.41 4.09 1.96
CA ARG A 168 -17.84 4.36 1.82
C ARG A 168 -18.67 3.29 2.50
N GLU A 169 -19.92 3.64 2.77
CA GLU A 169 -20.96 2.64 2.97
C GLU A 169 -21.39 2.08 1.61
N PRO A 170 -21.43 0.76 1.41
CA PRO A 170 -21.96 0.18 0.19
C PRO A 170 -23.46 0.51 0.07
N PRO A 171 -23.99 0.71 -1.15
CA PRO A 171 -25.39 1.09 -1.33
C PRO A 171 -26.39 0.00 -0.91
N ASP A 172 -25.98 -1.27 -0.90
CA ASP A 172 -26.76 -2.42 -0.43
C ASP A 172 -25.85 -3.37 0.38
N PRO A 173 -25.55 -3.03 1.65
CA PRO A 173 -24.56 -3.74 2.42
C PRO A 173 -25.11 -5.10 2.89
N ASN A 174 -24.37 -6.17 2.64
CA ASN A 174 -24.62 -7.44 3.33
C ASN A 174 -24.28 -7.33 4.84
N LEU A 175 -24.65 -8.33 5.64
CA LEU A 175 -24.45 -8.30 7.10
C LEU A 175 -22.99 -8.04 7.52
N ILE A 176 -22.02 -8.56 6.78
CA ILE A 176 -20.58 -8.38 7.05
C ILE A 176 -20.16 -6.95 6.69
N GLN A 177 -20.66 -6.42 5.57
CA GLN A 177 -20.41 -5.05 5.14
C GLN A 177 -21.05 -4.01 6.06
N ALA A 178 -22.24 -4.30 6.60
CA ALA A 178 -22.97 -3.41 7.51
C ALA A 178 -22.22 -3.17 8.83
N ILE A 179 -21.46 -4.16 9.31
CA ILE A 179 -20.59 -4.01 10.49
C ILE A 179 -19.16 -3.58 10.12
N GLY A 180 -18.79 -3.68 8.84
CA GLY A 180 -17.46 -3.39 8.34
C GLY A 180 -17.05 -1.95 8.59
N LEU A 181 -17.84 -0.97 8.15
CA LEU A 181 -17.45 0.44 8.30
C LEU A 181 -17.41 0.92 9.77
N PRO A 182 -18.38 0.57 10.65
CA PRO A 182 -18.27 0.88 12.08
C PRO A 182 -17.03 0.25 12.74
N GLY A 183 -16.73 -1.02 12.43
CA GLY A 183 -15.54 -1.70 12.94
C GLY A 183 -14.25 -1.05 12.46
N LEU A 184 -14.15 -0.74 11.16
CA LEU A 184 -13.02 -0.03 10.56
C LEU A 184 -12.88 1.39 11.12
N THR A 185 -13.98 2.07 11.42
CA THR A 185 -13.96 3.43 12.00
C THR A 185 -13.24 3.44 13.34
N VAL A 186 -13.53 2.45 14.19
CA VAL A 186 -12.84 2.28 15.47
C VAL A 186 -11.39 1.85 15.27
N LEU A 187 -11.16 0.81 14.46
CA LEU A 187 -9.82 0.24 14.27
C LEU A 187 -8.85 1.21 13.60
N TRP A 188 -9.31 1.98 12.62
CA TRP A 188 -8.48 2.86 11.77
C TRP A 188 -8.65 4.33 12.10
N SER A 189 -9.39 4.64 13.18
CA SER A 189 -9.71 6.00 13.61
C SER A 189 -10.23 6.87 12.44
N LEU A 190 -11.17 6.31 11.67
CA LEU A 190 -11.68 6.99 10.47
C LEU A 190 -12.40 8.28 10.88
N LYS A 191 -12.27 9.29 10.02
CA LYS A 191 -12.87 10.60 10.14
C LYS A 191 -13.86 10.82 9.02
N GLU A 192 -14.80 11.72 9.25
CA GLU A 192 -15.65 12.20 8.16
C GLU A 192 -14.80 12.91 7.10
N ARG A 193 -15.29 12.85 5.87
CA ARG A 193 -14.76 13.59 4.73
C ARG A 193 -14.54 15.08 5.05
N PRO A 194 -13.34 15.64 4.78
CA PRO A 194 -13.13 17.08 4.91
C PRO A 194 -13.94 17.84 3.86
N MET A 195 -14.62 18.90 4.30
CA MET A 195 -15.49 19.71 3.44
C MET A 195 -14.85 21.02 2.98
N ASN A 196 -13.73 21.43 3.58
CA ASN A 196 -13.00 22.64 3.26
C ASN A 196 -11.53 22.54 3.70
N THR A 197 -10.72 23.52 3.30
CA THR A 197 -9.27 23.56 3.55
C THR A 197 -8.90 23.85 5.01
N THR A 198 -9.88 24.24 5.83
CA THR A 198 -9.71 24.53 7.26
C THR A 198 -10.17 23.40 8.16
N ALA A 199 -10.55 22.25 7.61
CA ALA A 199 -11.00 21.11 8.39
C ALA A 199 -9.87 20.63 9.32
N GLU A 200 -10.16 20.59 10.62
CA GLU A 200 -9.20 20.20 11.63
C GLU A 200 -9.00 18.67 11.69
N GLY A 201 -7.88 18.26 12.27
CA GLY A 201 -7.58 16.85 12.50
C GLY A 201 -6.97 16.12 11.31
N PHE A 202 -6.57 16.80 10.24
CA PHE A 202 -5.82 16.19 9.14
C PHE A 202 -4.34 16.53 9.27
N ASP A 203 -3.48 15.55 8.99
CA ASP A 203 -2.03 15.71 9.08
C ASP A 203 -1.42 16.30 7.79
N GLY A 204 -2.18 16.29 6.68
CA GLY A 204 -1.79 16.86 5.39
C GLY A 204 -2.39 18.24 5.13
N GLU A 205 -1.84 18.95 4.13
CA GLU A 205 -2.40 20.21 3.66
C GLU A 205 -3.60 19.96 2.74
N LEU A 206 -4.79 20.31 3.23
CA LEU A 206 -6.02 20.23 2.44
C LEU A 206 -6.10 21.39 1.46
N VAL A 207 -5.77 21.12 0.19
CA VAL A 207 -5.83 22.13 -0.88
C VAL A 207 -7.17 22.11 -1.62
N ALA A 208 -7.70 23.29 -1.96
CA ALA A 208 -9.03 23.43 -2.55
C ALA A 208 -9.20 22.67 -3.87
N GLN A 209 -8.14 22.60 -4.68
CA GLN A 209 -8.13 21.85 -5.94
C GLN A 209 -8.36 20.35 -5.71
N ASN A 210 -7.65 19.75 -4.74
CA ASN A 210 -7.75 18.33 -4.43
C ASN A 210 -9.12 18.01 -3.80
N LEU A 211 -9.60 18.83 -2.87
CA LEU A 211 -10.95 18.69 -2.30
C LEU A 211 -12.05 18.77 -3.36
N ASN A 212 -11.86 19.57 -4.41
CA ASN A 212 -12.84 19.63 -5.50
C ASN A 212 -12.81 18.35 -6.36
N LYS A 213 -11.62 17.82 -6.68
CA LYS A 213 -11.48 16.53 -7.39
C LYS A 213 -12.07 15.37 -6.57
N GLU A 214 -11.93 15.41 -5.25
CA GLU A 214 -12.45 14.38 -4.37
C GLU A 214 -13.96 14.17 -4.56
N LYS A 215 -14.72 15.21 -4.93
CA LYS A 215 -16.20 15.13 -5.09
C LYS A 215 -16.64 14.08 -6.10
N ALA A 216 -15.79 13.73 -7.07
CA ALA A 216 -16.04 12.66 -8.02
C ALA A 216 -15.98 11.26 -7.38
N ILE A 217 -15.39 11.14 -6.18
CA ILE A 217 -15.20 9.87 -5.48
C ILE A 217 -16.30 9.74 -4.39
N PRO A 218 -17.16 8.70 -4.47
CA PRO A 218 -18.30 8.54 -3.57
C PRO A 218 -17.86 7.89 -2.25
N TYR A 219 -17.14 8.64 -1.43
CA TYR A 219 -16.70 8.24 -0.10
C TYR A 219 -17.29 9.16 0.99
N SER A 220 -17.46 8.60 2.19
CA SER A 220 -17.98 9.30 3.38
C SER A 220 -16.94 9.39 4.50
N MET A 221 -16.09 8.37 4.64
CA MET A 221 -15.11 8.24 5.70
C MET A 221 -13.69 8.16 5.14
N THR A 222 -12.70 8.60 5.91
CA THR A 222 -11.30 8.64 5.50
C THR A 222 -10.36 8.42 6.67
N GLY A 223 -9.20 7.81 6.43
CA GLY A 223 -8.21 7.50 7.47
C GLY A 223 -7.19 6.50 6.95
N GLY A 224 -6.60 5.69 7.84
CA GLY A 224 -5.52 4.76 7.46
C GLY A 224 -4.37 5.51 6.78
N TYR A 225 -3.69 6.36 7.55
CA TYR A 225 -2.68 7.28 7.04
C TYR A 225 -1.41 6.56 6.60
N PHE A 226 -0.74 7.12 5.60
CA PHE A 226 0.56 6.66 5.10
C PHE A 226 1.45 7.83 4.71
N LEU A 227 2.76 7.67 4.84
CA LEU A 227 3.74 8.65 4.35
C LEU A 227 4.27 8.21 2.99
N CYS A 228 4.37 9.15 2.06
CA CYS A 228 4.83 8.91 0.71
C CYS A 228 6.14 9.59 0.43
N ASN A 229 7.02 8.91 -0.30
CA ASN A 229 8.16 9.53 -0.97
C ASN A 229 8.63 8.67 -2.14
N THR A 230 9.44 9.26 -3.01
CA THR A 230 10.20 8.50 -4.01
C THR A 230 11.27 7.67 -3.31
N GLY A 231 11.47 6.43 -3.77
CA GLY A 231 12.47 5.53 -3.22
C GLY A 231 12.72 4.33 -4.13
N GLN A 232 13.57 3.42 -3.69
CA GLN A 232 13.76 2.13 -4.35
C GLN A 232 12.80 1.10 -3.78
N SER A 233 12.33 0.19 -4.63
CA SER A 233 11.47 -0.91 -4.22
C SER A 233 12.10 -1.72 -3.10
N VAL A 234 11.32 -2.05 -2.07
CA VAL A 234 11.76 -2.94 -0.98
C VAL A 234 11.67 -4.42 -1.36
N VAL A 235 10.96 -4.74 -2.45
CA VAL A 235 10.86 -6.10 -2.99
C VAL A 235 12.18 -6.47 -3.67
N PRO A 236 12.89 -7.53 -3.22
CA PRO A 236 14.19 -7.92 -3.78
C PRO A 236 14.15 -8.16 -5.29
N GLU A 237 13.09 -8.79 -5.80
CA GLU A 237 12.90 -9.14 -7.22
C GLU A 237 12.71 -7.93 -8.14
N MET A 238 12.64 -6.72 -7.58
CA MET A 238 12.60 -5.47 -8.32
C MET A 238 13.98 -4.82 -8.50
N ASN A 239 15.07 -5.45 -8.02
CA ASN A 239 16.47 -5.06 -8.25
C ASN A 239 16.72 -3.54 -8.13
N GLY A 240 16.24 -2.90 -7.06
CA GLY A 240 16.46 -1.47 -6.80
C GLY A 240 15.65 -0.51 -7.68
N LYS A 241 14.61 -1.00 -8.37
CA LYS A 241 13.67 -0.19 -9.16
C LYS A 241 13.16 1.03 -8.39
N GLU A 242 13.21 2.19 -9.01
CA GLU A 242 12.58 3.40 -8.46
C GLU A 242 11.04 3.31 -8.52
N VAL A 243 10.41 3.69 -7.42
CA VAL A 243 8.96 3.64 -7.21
C VAL A 243 8.50 4.82 -6.34
N TYR A 244 7.20 5.11 -6.35
CA TYR A 244 6.59 5.97 -5.33
C TYR A 244 6.08 5.09 -4.19
N GLN A 245 6.70 5.18 -3.02
CA GLN A 245 6.41 4.31 -1.88
C GLN A 245 5.41 4.96 -0.94
N LEU A 246 4.46 4.18 -0.43
CA LEU A 246 3.50 4.56 0.60
C LEU A 246 3.78 3.68 1.82
N ASN A 247 4.41 4.25 2.84
CA ASN A 247 4.78 3.53 4.05
C ASN A 247 3.76 3.79 5.16
N TYR A 248 3.00 2.76 5.53
CA TYR A 248 1.97 2.79 6.56
C TYR A 248 2.53 2.52 7.96
N ARG A 249 3.74 1.96 8.05
CA ARG A 249 4.21 1.21 9.22
C ARG A 249 4.63 2.10 10.39
N TRP A 250 4.76 3.40 10.18
CA TRP A 250 5.18 4.33 11.21
C TRP A 250 4.17 4.36 12.39
N PRO A 251 4.59 4.10 13.64
CA PRO A 251 3.68 3.97 14.77
C PRO A 251 2.79 5.20 15.01
N ASP A 252 3.31 6.41 14.77
CA ASP A 252 2.57 7.67 14.97
C ASP A 252 1.56 7.98 13.83
N LEU A 253 1.54 7.18 12.77
CA LEU A 253 0.41 7.11 11.84
C LEU A 253 -0.76 6.30 12.40
N LYS A 254 -0.53 5.59 13.51
CA LYS A 254 -1.47 4.67 14.16
C LYS A 254 -2.01 3.59 13.22
N PRO A 255 -1.14 2.87 12.48
CA PRO A 255 -1.60 1.78 11.63
C PRO A 255 -2.17 0.67 12.51
N SER A 256 -3.31 0.11 12.12
CA SER A 256 -3.73 -1.20 12.63
C SER A 256 -3.11 -2.30 11.78
N PHE A 257 -2.96 -3.50 12.33
CA PHE A 257 -2.67 -4.66 11.49
C PHE A 257 -3.76 -4.85 10.40
N PRO A 258 -3.41 -5.27 9.17
CA PRO A 258 -2.07 -5.57 8.70
C PRO A 258 -1.27 -4.37 8.15
N MET A 259 -1.80 -3.13 8.20
CA MET A 259 -1.09 -1.92 7.73
C MET A 259 0.25 -1.67 8.44
N THR A 260 0.42 -2.17 9.66
CA THR A 260 1.70 -2.18 10.40
C THR A 260 2.84 -2.89 9.67
N LYS A 261 2.53 -3.70 8.66
CA LYS A 261 3.48 -4.40 7.79
C LYS A 261 3.51 -3.90 6.35
N LEU A 262 2.61 -2.98 6.01
CA LEU A 262 2.31 -2.63 4.63
C LEU A 262 3.20 -1.50 4.11
N ILE A 263 3.76 -1.74 2.94
CA ILE A 263 4.23 -0.69 2.03
C ILE A 263 3.49 -0.90 0.71
N ASP A 264 2.86 0.14 0.19
CA ASP A 264 2.46 0.11 -1.22
C ASP A 264 3.57 0.74 -2.06
N GLU A 265 3.75 0.25 -3.28
CA GLU A 265 4.68 0.83 -4.24
C GLU A 265 3.94 1.08 -5.55
N ILE A 266 4.09 2.27 -6.11
CA ILE A 266 3.30 2.70 -7.26
C ILE A 266 4.20 3.16 -8.39
N VAL A 267 3.81 2.80 -9.61
CA VAL A 267 4.36 3.30 -10.88
C VAL A 267 3.23 3.72 -11.81
N ARG A 268 3.51 4.65 -12.70
CA ARG A 268 2.62 5.00 -13.80
C ARG A 268 2.83 4.07 -14.97
N ILE A 269 1.73 3.60 -15.55
CA ILE A 269 1.73 2.70 -16.72
C ILE A 269 1.01 3.30 -17.94
N ASP A 270 0.09 4.25 -17.73
CA ASP A 270 -0.56 4.99 -18.80
C ASP A 270 -1.02 6.38 -18.33
N GLU A 271 -1.64 7.17 -19.21
CA GLU A 271 -2.21 8.45 -18.83
C GLU A 271 -3.34 8.31 -17.82
N GLY A 272 -3.15 8.87 -16.61
CA GLY A 272 -4.11 8.76 -15.52
C GLY A 272 -4.20 7.37 -14.89
N ILE A 273 -3.37 6.39 -15.30
CA ILE A 273 -3.41 5.01 -14.80
C ILE A 273 -2.09 4.65 -14.14
N TYR A 274 -2.19 4.27 -12.87
CA TYR A 274 -1.08 3.88 -12.03
C TYR A 274 -1.28 2.46 -11.54
N LEU A 275 -0.23 1.65 -11.60
CA LEU A 275 -0.19 0.29 -11.10
C LEU A 275 0.54 0.28 -9.76
N GLY A 276 -0.16 -0.16 -8.73
CA GLY A 276 0.39 -0.38 -7.41
C GLY A 276 0.62 -1.86 -7.13
N GLN A 277 1.68 -2.16 -6.38
CA GLN A 277 1.85 -3.45 -5.70
C GLN A 277 1.69 -3.30 -4.19
N LEU A 278 1.10 -4.33 -3.58
CA LEU A 278 0.80 -4.40 -2.16
C LEU A 278 1.89 -5.24 -1.48
N VAL A 279 2.83 -4.61 -0.78
CA VAL A 279 4.03 -5.28 -0.25
C VAL A 279 3.94 -5.42 1.27
N PHE A 280 4.03 -6.65 1.76
CA PHE A 280 4.09 -6.91 3.20
C PHE A 280 5.49 -7.29 3.67
N ALA A 281 5.86 -6.79 4.85
CA ALA A 281 7.05 -7.24 5.57
C ALA A 281 6.86 -8.69 6.06
N THR A 282 7.75 -9.62 5.68
CA THR A 282 7.63 -11.07 5.99
C THR A 282 8.21 -11.46 7.34
N ARG A 283 9.02 -10.58 7.92
CA ARG A 283 9.62 -10.63 9.25
C ARG A 283 9.20 -9.35 9.98
N HIS A 284 9.00 -9.46 11.30
CA HIS A 284 8.46 -8.41 12.19
C HIS A 284 6.94 -8.24 12.14
N PHE A 285 6.30 -8.07 13.30
CA PHE A 285 4.86 -7.77 13.39
C PHE A 285 4.52 -6.88 14.59
N SER A 286 3.79 -5.80 14.32
CA SER A 286 3.02 -5.05 15.30
C SER A 286 1.54 -5.30 15.02
N LEU A 287 0.74 -5.53 16.05
CA LEU A 287 -0.72 -5.56 15.99
C LEU A 287 -1.32 -4.15 16.08
N GLY A 288 -0.47 -3.13 16.17
CA GLY A 288 -0.84 -1.75 16.39
C GLY A 288 -0.71 -1.36 17.86
N SER A 289 -1.29 -0.22 18.21
CA SER A 289 -1.23 0.32 19.56
C SER A 289 -2.64 0.53 20.13
N ILE A 290 -2.78 0.23 21.42
CA ILE A 290 -4.01 0.46 22.18
C ILE A 290 -3.79 1.66 23.09
N THR A 291 -4.63 2.67 22.96
CA THR A 291 -4.66 3.78 23.93
C THR A 291 -5.55 3.38 25.09
N LEU A 292 -4.98 3.25 26.28
CA LEU A 292 -5.68 2.97 27.52
C LEU A 292 -6.45 4.21 28.02
N PRO A 293 -7.47 4.04 28.89
CA PRO A 293 -8.24 5.17 29.44
C PRO A 293 -7.41 6.22 30.20
N ASN A 294 -6.22 5.85 30.67
CA ASN A 294 -5.26 6.75 31.33
C ASN A 294 -4.39 7.54 30.32
N GLY A 295 -4.60 7.37 29.01
CA GLY A 295 -3.83 8.01 27.95
C GLY A 295 -2.53 7.29 27.59
N GLU A 296 -2.18 6.19 28.27
CA GLU A 296 -1.01 5.39 27.97
C GLU A 296 -1.22 4.58 26.68
N VAL A 297 -0.20 4.50 25.84
CA VAL A 297 -0.25 3.78 24.57
C VAL A 297 0.56 2.50 24.70
N ILE A 298 -0.10 1.35 24.63
CA ILE A 298 0.55 0.03 24.63
C ILE A 298 0.64 -0.47 23.20
N SER A 299 1.86 -0.62 22.69
CA SER A 299 2.13 -1.32 21.43
C SER A 299 2.11 -2.83 21.65
N LEU A 300 1.43 -3.55 20.76
CA LEU A 300 1.35 -5.00 20.78
C LEU A 300 2.25 -5.57 19.68
N GLY A 301 3.44 -6.09 20.04
CA GLY A 301 4.42 -6.62 19.09
C GLY A 301 5.68 -5.74 19.00
N GLU A 302 6.45 -5.92 17.93
CA GLU A 302 7.63 -5.09 17.66
C GLU A 302 7.23 -3.93 16.73
N ASP A 303 7.64 -2.70 17.05
CA ASP A 303 7.27 -1.49 16.31
C ASP A 303 8.36 -1.06 15.31
N TYR A 304 7.93 -0.68 14.10
CA TYR A 304 8.80 -0.11 13.09
C TYR A 304 9.29 1.30 13.51
N PRO A 305 10.52 1.73 13.18
CA PRO A 305 11.59 0.99 12.51
C PRO A 305 12.50 0.24 13.50
N HIS A 306 12.12 0.19 14.78
CA HIS A 306 12.97 -0.29 15.85
C HIS A 306 13.14 -1.81 15.81
N ARG A 307 14.38 -2.25 15.70
CA ARG A 307 14.74 -3.66 15.88
C ARG A 307 14.65 -4.02 17.37
N GLY A 308 14.33 -5.28 17.67
CA GLY A 308 14.12 -5.78 19.03
C GLY A 308 15.27 -5.50 20.01
N PHE A 309 15.02 -5.72 21.32
CA PHE A 309 15.95 -5.41 22.42
C PHE A 309 17.39 -5.90 22.17
N TRP A 310 17.55 -7.10 21.60
CA TRP A 310 18.84 -7.69 21.28
C TRP A 310 19.62 -6.93 20.19
N GLU A 311 18.95 -6.36 19.18
CA GLU A 311 19.60 -5.55 18.15
C GLU A 311 19.97 -4.16 18.67
N LYS A 312 19.13 -3.58 19.54
CA LYS A 312 19.50 -2.36 20.29
C LYS A 312 20.76 -2.60 21.14
N LEU A 313 20.84 -3.77 21.80
CA LEU A 313 22.00 -4.17 22.60
C LEU A 313 23.26 -4.37 21.74
N LYS A 314 23.15 -5.07 20.60
CA LYS A 314 24.26 -5.25 19.64
C LYS A 314 24.80 -3.93 19.10
N ARG A 315 23.91 -2.98 18.75
CA ARG A 315 24.29 -1.62 18.34
C ARG A 315 24.99 -0.87 19.47
N LEU A 316 24.51 -0.99 20.72
CA LEU A 316 25.12 -0.35 21.89
C LEU A 316 26.55 -0.84 22.15
N PHE A 317 26.83 -2.11 21.84
CA PHE A 317 28.16 -2.72 22.01
C PHE A 317 29.05 -2.66 20.75
N GLY A 318 28.63 -1.95 19.69
CA GLY A 318 29.41 -1.86 18.44
C GLY A 318 29.55 -3.20 17.71
N LEU A 319 28.70 -4.18 18.03
CA LEU A 319 28.68 -5.52 17.44
C LEU A 319 27.63 -5.65 16.32
N GLY A 320 26.87 -4.59 16.03
CA GLY A 320 25.94 -4.54 14.92
C GLY A 320 26.68 -4.25 13.61
N GLY A 321 26.56 -5.15 12.62
CA GLY A 321 26.96 -4.87 11.24
C GLY A 321 26.10 -3.77 10.61
N GLU A 322 26.43 -3.37 9.38
CA GLU A 322 25.58 -2.48 8.56
C GLU A 322 24.12 -2.93 8.62
N ASP A 323 23.20 -1.97 8.60
CA ASP A 323 21.77 -2.24 8.67
C ASP A 323 21.38 -3.28 7.61
N ASP A 324 21.10 -4.51 8.03
CA ASP A 324 20.61 -5.57 7.13
C ASP A 324 19.41 -5.05 6.32
N PRO A 325 19.57 -4.79 5.01
CA PRO A 325 18.50 -4.26 4.17
C PRO A 325 17.33 -5.23 4.05
N GLN A 326 17.60 -6.52 4.30
CA GLN A 326 16.64 -7.62 4.21
C GLN A 326 16.04 -7.99 5.58
N TYR A 327 16.33 -7.23 6.64
CA TYR A 327 15.88 -7.54 8.00
C TYR A 327 14.38 -7.85 8.07
N TYR A 328 13.58 -7.00 7.43
CA TYR A 328 12.13 -7.15 7.41
C TYR A 328 11.65 -8.24 6.46
N GLY A 329 12.40 -8.58 5.40
CA GLY A 329 11.92 -9.41 4.30
C GLY A 329 10.66 -8.83 3.64
N TYR A 330 10.49 -8.96 2.33
CA TYR A 330 9.32 -8.37 1.67
C TYR A 330 8.77 -9.31 0.62
N GLN A 331 7.45 -9.34 0.52
CA GLN A 331 6.73 -10.11 -0.47
C GLN A 331 5.63 -9.24 -1.10
N ASN A 332 5.49 -9.33 -2.42
CA ASN A 332 4.33 -8.80 -3.11
C ASN A 332 3.12 -9.74 -2.88
N ASN A 333 2.05 -9.18 -2.32
CA ASN A 333 0.82 -9.86 -1.99
C ASN A 333 -0.36 -9.44 -2.86
N GLY A 334 -0.16 -8.60 -3.87
CA GLY A 334 -1.24 -8.18 -4.72
C GLY A 334 -0.93 -6.97 -5.57
N TYR A 335 -1.88 -6.66 -6.44
CA TYR A 335 -1.86 -5.48 -7.29
C TYR A 335 -3.15 -4.70 -7.13
N PHE A 336 -3.05 -3.39 -7.24
CA PHE A 336 -4.18 -2.47 -7.30
C PHE A 336 -3.91 -1.39 -8.34
N LEU A 337 -4.96 -0.73 -8.82
CA LEU A 337 -4.85 0.45 -9.67
C LEU A 337 -5.20 1.69 -8.87
N MET A 338 -4.54 2.78 -9.25
CA MET A 338 -4.95 4.13 -8.89
C MET A 338 -5.24 4.86 -10.18
N ILE A 339 -6.45 5.38 -10.30
CA ILE A 339 -6.93 6.10 -11.49
C ILE A 339 -7.16 7.56 -11.13
N ASP A 340 -6.61 8.48 -11.92
CA ASP A 340 -6.89 9.90 -11.77
C ASP A 340 -8.38 10.14 -12.10
N PRO A 341 -9.17 10.76 -11.20
CA PRO A 341 -10.59 11.05 -11.43
C PRO A 341 -10.88 11.83 -12.71
N ALA A 342 -9.90 12.53 -13.29
CA ALA A 342 -10.06 13.22 -14.57
C ALA A 342 -10.13 12.26 -15.78
N PHE A 343 -9.74 10.99 -15.61
CA PHE A 343 -9.65 9.97 -16.65
C PHE A 343 -10.61 8.79 -16.43
N ALA A 344 -11.41 8.82 -15.36
CA ALA A 344 -12.28 7.72 -14.92
C ALA A 344 -13.72 7.80 -15.47
#